data_AF-A0A382MLQ6-F1
#
_entry.id   AF-A0A382MLQ6-F1
#
_cell.length_a   1.000
_cell.length_b   1.000
_cell.length_c   1.000
_cell.angle_alpha   90.00
_cell.angle_beta   90.00
_cell.angle_gamma   90.00
#
_symmetry.space_group_name_H-M   'P 1'
#
loop_
_entity.id
_entity.type
_entity.pdbx_description
1 polymer ?
#
loop_
_entity_poly.entity_id
_entity_poly.type
_entity_poly.pdbx_seq_one_letter_code
_entity_poly.pdbx_strand_id
1 'polypeptide(L)'
;MELVDAARKSIVSCVSDFAAKGVRPIFGIISLTIPKKLSRSNIESLAKGFQRAAREFELKILGGDTNEGKELVINFSLFGISEKIVNRKGAKANHVIITSGPFGYSAAGLSILLKNKKSSRKFGTKAKNAVFKPNCRLMFGLKNKNYFSSSMDSSDGLSTTLNEMSNQSKKKFV
;
A
#
# COMPACT_ATOMS: atom_id res chain seq x y z
N MET A 1 -15.88 3.37 -5.57
CA MET A 1 -14.50 3.89 -5.48
C MET A 1 -14.24 4.56 -6.81
N GLU A 2 -13.77 5.80 -6.80
CA GLU A 2 -13.42 6.48 -8.04
C GLU A 2 -12.20 5.82 -8.70
N LEU A 3 -12.14 5.82 -10.02
CA LEU A 3 -11.04 5.17 -10.75
C LEU A 3 -9.68 5.85 -10.49
N VAL A 4 -9.66 7.16 -10.30
CA VAL A 4 -8.45 7.90 -9.87
C VAL A 4 -7.90 7.38 -8.54
N ASP A 5 -8.78 7.01 -7.60
CA ASP A 5 -8.40 6.48 -6.29
C ASP A 5 -7.92 5.03 -6.43
N ALA A 6 -8.56 4.23 -7.29
CA ALA A 6 -8.14 2.85 -7.59
C ALA A 6 -6.73 2.82 -8.20
N ALA A 7 -6.48 3.66 -9.20
CA ALA A 7 -5.18 3.80 -9.85
C ALA A 7 -4.10 4.22 -8.84
N ARG A 8 -4.35 5.28 -8.05
CA ARG A 8 -3.40 5.71 -7.01
C ARG A 8 -3.15 4.61 -5.99
N LYS A 9 -4.21 3.93 -5.53
CA LYS A 9 -4.12 2.87 -4.53
C LYS A 9 -3.24 1.71 -4.99
N SER A 10 -3.29 1.32 -6.27
CA SER A 10 -2.44 0.26 -6.81
C SER A 10 -0.94 0.55 -6.62
N ILE A 11 -0.53 1.80 -6.86
CA ILE A 11 0.86 2.24 -6.67
C ILE A 11 1.20 2.33 -5.17
N VAL A 12 0.30 2.90 -4.37
CA VAL A 12 0.50 3.03 -2.91
C VAL A 12 0.72 1.70 -2.23
N SER A 13 0.01 0.65 -2.64
CA SER A 13 0.19 -0.69 -2.10
C SER A 13 1.65 -1.14 -2.28
N CYS A 14 2.21 -1.05 -3.49
CA CYS A 14 3.61 -1.39 -3.75
C CYS A 14 4.60 -0.46 -3.01
N VAL A 15 4.29 0.84 -2.93
CA VAL A 15 5.14 1.80 -2.20
C VAL A 15 5.12 1.52 -0.70
N SER A 16 4.04 0.94 -0.15
CA SER A 16 3.96 0.51 1.25
C SER A 16 4.97 -0.58 1.57
N ASP A 17 5.17 -1.54 0.67
CA ASP A 17 6.23 -2.56 0.82
C ASP A 17 7.61 -1.89 0.87
N PHE A 18 7.86 -0.96 -0.05
CA PHE A 18 9.13 -0.22 -0.12
C PHE A 18 9.35 0.64 1.14
N ALA A 19 8.30 1.26 1.67
CA ALA A 19 8.32 2.00 2.92
C ALA A 19 8.73 1.09 4.08
N ALA A 20 8.17 -0.12 4.18
CA ALA A 20 8.59 -1.06 5.21
C ALA A 20 10.07 -1.41 5.07
N LYS A 21 10.58 -1.52 3.84
CA LYS A 21 11.98 -1.91 3.56
C LYS A 21 12.99 -0.79 3.57
N GLY A 22 12.56 0.47 3.69
CA GLY A 22 13.46 1.62 3.62
C GLY A 22 14.06 1.80 2.23
N VAL A 23 13.33 1.41 1.18
CA VAL A 23 13.76 1.47 -0.22
C VAL A 23 13.06 2.63 -0.92
N ARG A 24 13.82 3.43 -1.67
CA ARG A 24 13.25 4.53 -2.47
C ARG A 24 12.69 3.95 -3.77
N PRO A 25 11.40 4.19 -4.11
CA PRO A 25 10.87 3.86 -5.42
C PRO A 25 11.51 4.75 -6.49
N ILE A 26 11.79 4.19 -7.67
CA ILE A 26 12.41 4.91 -8.79
C ILE A 26 11.58 4.73 -10.05
N PHE A 27 11.23 3.49 -10.38
CA PHE A 27 10.53 3.15 -11.62
C PHE A 27 9.32 2.27 -11.35
N GLY A 28 8.33 2.34 -12.24
CA GLY A 28 7.24 1.40 -12.28
C GLY A 28 6.78 1.07 -13.68
N ILE A 29 6.15 -0.09 -13.83
CA ILE A 29 5.52 -0.56 -15.07
C ILE A 29 4.09 -0.96 -14.73
N ILE A 30 3.14 -0.64 -15.62
CA ILE A 30 1.72 -0.88 -15.42
C ILE A 30 1.19 -1.86 -16.47
N SER A 31 0.48 -2.89 -16.07
CA SER A 31 -0.33 -3.68 -16.99
C SER A 31 -1.81 -3.52 -16.63
N LEU A 32 -2.64 -3.20 -17.62
CA LEU A 32 -4.06 -2.95 -17.44
C LEU A 32 -4.88 -3.93 -18.27
N THR A 33 -5.89 -4.53 -17.65
CA THR A 33 -7.02 -5.13 -18.37
C THR A 33 -8.19 -4.16 -18.29
N ILE A 34 -8.73 -3.75 -19.43
CA ILE A 34 -9.74 -2.69 -19.54
C ILE A 34 -11.03 -3.27 -20.13
N PRO A 35 -12.16 -3.21 -19.41
CA PRO A 35 -13.45 -3.57 -19.96
C PRO A 35 -13.93 -2.64 -21.05
N LYS A 36 -14.54 -3.18 -22.13
CA LYS A 36 -15.16 -2.38 -23.22
C LYS A 36 -16.16 -1.33 -22.72
N LYS A 37 -16.81 -1.58 -21.59
CA LYS A 37 -17.79 -0.66 -20.98
C LYS A 37 -17.17 0.60 -20.35
N LEU A 38 -15.85 0.63 -20.13
CA LEU A 38 -15.20 1.83 -19.58
C LEU A 38 -15.10 2.90 -20.66
N SER A 39 -15.65 4.07 -20.37
CA SER A 39 -15.58 5.22 -21.26
C SER A 39 -14.15 5.78 -21.36
N ARG A 40 -13.89 6.59 -22.38
CA ARG A 40 -12.64 7.36 -22.49
C ARG A 40 -12.36 8.20 -21.24
N SER A 41 -13.38 8.87 -20.70
CA SER A 41 -13.24 9.65 -19.46
C SER A 41 -12.82 8.80 -18.26
N ASN A 42 -13.29 7.55 -18.19
CA ASN A 42 -12.85 6.60 -17.16
C ASN A 42 -11.37 6.25 -17.30
N ILE A 43 -10.90 6.02 -18.53
CA ILE A 43 -9.48 5.73 -18.82
C ILE A 43 -8.60 6.95 -18.49
N GLU A 44 -9.03 8.16 -18.86
CA GLU A 44 -8.34 9.40 -18.50
C GLU A 44 -8.28 9.61 -16.98
N SER A 45 -9.32 9.21 -16.25
CA SER A 45 -9.34 9.25 -14.78
C SER A 45 -8.32 8.29 -14.15
N LEU A 46 -8.18 7.06 -14.70
CA LEU A 46 -7.13 6.13 -14.31
C LEU A 46 -5.73 6.73 -14.55
N ALA A 47 -5.49 7.25 -15.76
CA ALA A 47 -4.22 7.86 -16.14
C ALA A 47 -3.84 9.03 -15.19
N LYS A 48 -4.81 9.89 -14.86
CA LYS A 48 -4.63 10.98 -13.86
C LYS A 48 -4.25 10.43 -12.48
N GLY A 49 -4.87 9.33 -12.05
CA GLY A 49 -4.57 8.67 -10.79
C GLY A 49 -3.13 8.14 -10.74
N PHE A 50 -2.70 7.45 -11.80
CA PHE A 50 -1.32 6.97 -11.94
C PHE A 50 -0.32 8.12 -11.94
N GLN A 51 -0.55 9.17 -12.75
CA GLN A 51 0.33 10.33 -12.83
C GLN A 51 0.42 11.08 -11.49
N ARG A 52 -0.68 11.20 -10.76
CA ARG A 52 -0.70 11.81 -9.43
C ARG A 52 0.15 11.01 -8.45
N ALA A 53 -0.03 9.68 -8.40
CA ALA A 53 0.75 8.81 -7.53
C ALA A 53 2.24 8.82 -7.89
N ALA A 54 2.56 8.79 -9.18
CA ALA A 54 3.94 8.86 -9.67
C ALA A 54 4.64 10.13 -9.18
N ARG A 55 3.96 11.29 -9.26
CA ARG A 55 4.45 12.56 -8.70
C ARG A 55 4.55 12.53 -7.17
N GLU A 56 3.54 11.99 -6.49
CA GLU A 56 3.50 11.90 -5.01
C GLU A 56 4.71 11.12 -4.44
N PHE A 57 5.17 10.08 -5.14
CA PHE A 57 6.27 9.23 -4.70
C PHE A 57 7.56 9.41 -5.50
N GLU A 58 7.65 10.48 -6.30
CA GLU A 58 8.82 10.81 -7.12
C GLU A 58 9.34 9.64 -7.99
N LEU A 59 8.43 8.81 -8.51
CA LEU A 59 8.77 7.69 -9.38
C LEU A 59 8.36 7.98 -10.83
N LYS A 60 9.02 7.31 -11.77
CA LYS A 60 8.68 7.36 -13.20
C LYS A 60 7.99 6.09 -13.63
N ILE A 61 6.85 6.21 -14.30
CA ILE A 61 6.22 5.10 -15.00
C ILE A 61 6.93 4.97 -16.35
N LEU A 62 7.67 3.88 -16.55
CA LEU A 62 8.48 3.67 -17.75
C LEU A 62 7.65 3.22 -18.96
N GLY A 63 6.50 2.62 -18.69
CA GLY A 63 5.63 2.09 -19.72
C GLY A 63 4.67 1.07 -19.15
N GLY A 64 4.14 0.25 -20.04
CA GLY A 64 3.10 -0.70 -19.69
C GLY A 64 2.47 -1.35 -20.89
N ASP A 65 1.47 -2.17 -20.61
CA ASP A 65 0.64 -2.81 -21.62
C ASP A 65 -0.84 -2.70 -21.28
N THR A 66 -1.69 -2.70 -22.29
CA THR A 66 -3.15 -2.60 -22.14
C THR A 66 -3.82 -3.70 -22.93
N ASN A 67 -4.65 -4.48 -22.23
CA ASN A 67 -5.42 -5.58 -22.80
C ASN A 67 -6.91 -5.35 -22.58
N GLU A 68 -7.74 -5.93 -23.43
CA GLU A 68 -9.18 -5.99 -23.22
C GLU A 68 -9.54 -7.15 -22.27
N GLY A 69 -10.58 -6.98 -21.44
CA GLY A 69 -11.14 -8.10 -20.68
C GLY A 69 -12.50 -7.82 -20.07
N LYS A 70 -12.97 -8.73 -19.22
CA LYS A 70 -14.30 -8.61 -18.58
C LYS A 70 -14.30 -7.62 -17.41
N GLU A 71 -13.18 -7.53 -16.69
CA GLU A 71 -13.02 -6.74 -15.48
C GLU A 71 -11.82 -5.80 -15.58
N LEU A 72 -11.85 -4.73 -14.78
CA LEU A 72 -10.70 -3.85 -14.64
C LEU A 72 -9.66 -4.53 -13.75
N VAL A 73 -8.52 -4.87 -14.33
CA VAL A 73 -7.37 -5.39 -13.59
C VAL A 73 -6.24 -4.37 -13.68
N ILE A 74 -5.65 -4.04 -12.54
CA ILE A 74 -4.49 -3.15 -12.46
C ILE A 74 -3.36 -3.94 -11.83
N ASN A 75 -2.33 -4.23 -12.61
CA ASN A 75 -1.08 -4.79 -12.14
C ASN A 75 0.01 -3.71 -12.18
N PHE A 76 0.69 -3.50 -11.07
CA PHE A 76 1.76 -2.52 -10.95
C PHE A 76 3.02 -3.21 -10.44
N SER A 77 4.12 -3.09 -11.19
CA SER A 77 5.44 -3.54 -10.76
C SER A 77 6.29 -2.34 -10.41
N LEU A 78 6.88 -2.35 -9.22
CA LEU A 78 7.65 -1.24 -8.67
C LEU A 78 9.13 -1.64 -8.51
N PHE A 79 10.02 -0.75 -8.90
CA PHE A 79 11.46 -0.93 -8.86
C PHE A 79 12.12 0.21 -8.10
N GLY A 80 13.16 -0.12 -7.36
CA GLY A 80 13.98 0.86 -6.63
C GLY A 80 15.31 0.25 -6.24
N ILE A 81 16.19 1.11 -5.73
CA ILE A 81 17.56 0.75 -5.37
C ILE A 81 17.78 1.15 -3.91
N SER A 82 18.49 0.32 -3.17
CA SER A 82 18.95 0.64 -1.83
C SER A 82 20.21 -0.16 -1.50
N GLU A 83 21.17 0.49 -0.86
CA GLU A 83 22.37 -0.17 -0.30
C GLU A 83 22.02 -1.07 0.90
N LYS A 84 20.91 -0.75 1.58
CA LYS A 84 20.42 -1.48 2.76
C LYS A 84 18.92 -1.74 2.64
N ILE A 85 18.55 -3.00 2.78
CA ILE A 85 17.14 -3.45 2.80
C ILE A 85 16.84 -3.99 4.19
N VAL A 86 15.80 -3.45 4.84
CA VAL A 86 15.40 -3.92 6.17
C VAL A 86 14.69 -5.27 6.06
N ASN A 87 15.27 -6.30 6.66
CA ASN A 87 14.73 -7.64 6.58
C ASN A 87 13.48 -7.81 7.48
N ARG A 88 12.70 -8.86 7.24
CA ARG A 88 11.64 -9.28 8.19
C ARG A 88 12.21 -9.99 9.43
N LYS A 89 13.42 -10.55 9.30
CA LYS A 89 14.21 -11.12 10.39
C LYS A 89 15.10 -10.06 11.04
N GLY A 90 15.44 -10.27 12.31
CA GLY A 90 16.44 -9.46 13.03
C GLY A 90 15.95 -8.88 14.34
N ALA A 91 14.68 -9.10 14.71
CA ALA A 91 14.21 -8.75 16.04
C ALA A 91 15.01 -9.52 17.12
N LYS A 92 15.29 -8.84 18.23
CA LYS A 92 15.99 -9.40 19.39
C LYS A 92 15.16 -9.20 20.64
N ALA A 93 15.50 -9.94 21.69
CA ALA A 93 14.96 -9.68 23.02
C ALA A 93 15.23 -8.21 23.42
N ASN A 94 14.28 -7.61 24.14
CA ASN A 94 14.32 -6.21 24.59
C ASN A 94 14.20 -5.15 23.47
N HIS A 95 14.00 -5.54 22.21
CA HIS A 95 13.56 -4.58 21.18
C HIS A 95 12.09 -4.20 21.40
N VAL A 96 11.73 -2.98 21.03
CA VAL A 96 10.36 -2.49 21.08
C VAL A 96 9.63 -2.72 19.76
N ILE A 97 8.34 -3.05 19.84
CA ILE A 97 7.47 -3.16 18.66
C ILE A 97 6.80 -1.81 18.43
N ILE A 98 6.97 -1.26 17.23
CA ILE A 98 6.44 0.04 16.86
C ILE A 98 5.48 -0.13 15.69
N THR A 99 4.34 0.55 15.78
CA THR A 99 3.43 0.71 14.65
C THR A 99 3.47 2.15 14.18
N SER A 100 3.46 2.36 12.87
CA SER A 100 3.57 3.71 12.32
C SER A 100 2.24 4.48 12.36
N GLY A 101 1.14 3.84 12.79
CA GLY A 101 -0.13 4.47 13.15
C GLY A 101 -1.28 3.47 13.30
N PRO A 102 -2.55 3.92 13.27
CA PRO A 102 -3.65 3.15 13.85
C PRO A 102 -4.11 1.98 12.97
N PHE A 103 -4.49 0.89 13.62
CA PHE A 103 -5.10 -0.29 13.01
C PHE A 103 -6.63 -0.23 13.02
N GLY A 104 -7.27 -1.09 12.21
CA GLY A 104 -8.71 -1.31 12.23
C GLY A 104 -9.54 -0.41 11.32
N TYR A 105 -9.06 0.79 10.95
CA TYR A 105 -9.83 1.70 10.09
C TYR A 105 -10.19 1.11 8.72
N SER A 106 -9.27 0.41 8.06
CA SER A 106 -9.53 -0.20 6.74
C SER A 106 -10.57 -1.31 6.83
N ALA A 107 -10.49 -2.18 7.85
CA ALA A 107 -11.46 -3.25 8.08
C ALA A 107 -12.86 -2.69 8.43
N ALA A 108 -12.90 -1.66 9.28
CA ALA A 108 -14.13 -0.94 9.59
C ALA A 108 -14.71 -0.25 8.35
N GLY A 109 -13.87 0.39 7.54
CA GLY A 109 -14.26 1.05 6.29
C GLY A 109 -14.85 0.05 5.30
N LEU A 110 -14.22 -1.12 5.13
CA LEU A 110 -14.73 -2.17 4.27
C LEU A 110 -16.08 -2.71 4.77
N SER A 111 -16.23 -2.88 6.08
CA SER A 111 -17.51 -3.30 6.68
C SER A 111 -18.63 -2.26 6.46
N ILE A 112 -18.30 -0.96 6.51
CA ILE A 112 -19.26 0.11 6.21
C ILE A 112 -19.66 0.07 4.72
N LEU A 113 -18.70 -0.13 3.82
CA LEU A 113 -18.92 -0.10 2.38
C LEU A 113 -19.66 -1.33 1.84
N LEU A 114 -19.30 -2.52 2.33
CA LEU A 114 -19.84 -3.78 1.80
C LEU A 114 -21.05 -4.31 2.59
N LYS A 115 -21.14 -3.99 3.88
CA LYS A 115 -22.19 -4.51 4.78
C LYS A 115 -23.14 -3.41 5.28
N ASN A 116 -23.05 -2.19 4.75
CA ASN A 116 -23.86 -1.03 5.15
C ASN A 116 -23.92 -0.82 6.69
N LYS A 117 -22.84 -1.15 7.42
CA LYS A 117 -22.79 -0.96 8.87
C LYS A 117 -22.93 0.52 9.23
N LYS A 118 -23.81 0.81 10.19
CA LYS A 118 -24.00 2.16 10.73
C LYS A 118 -22.74 2.63 11.46
N SER A 119 -22.39 3.90 11.28
CA SER A 119 -21.29 4.55 12.00
C SER A 119 -21.55 6.05 12.08
N SER A 120 -20.90 6.73 13.02
CA SER A 120 -20.95 8.20 13.06
C SER A 120 -20.33 8.79 11.79
N ARG A 121 -20.85 9.93 11.32
CA ARG A 121 -20.39 10.56 10.06
C ARG A 121 -18.88 10.79 10.04
N LYS A 122 -18.31 11.26 11.15
CA LYS A 122 -16.87 11.53 11.31
C LYS A 122 -16.05 10.23 11.22
N PHE A 123 -16.44 9.20 11.96
CA PHE A 123 -15.73 7.91 11.94
C PHE A 123 -15.86 7.23 10.57
N GLY A 124 -17.06 7.16 10.03
CA GLY A 124 -17.33 6.51 8.75
C GLY A 124 -16.57 7.16 7.59
N THR A 125 -16.42 8.48 7.59
CA THR A 125 -15.59 9.19 6.60
C THR A 125 -14.12 8.81 6.73
N LYS A 126 -13.59 8.82 7.95
CA LYS A 126 -12.19 8.43 8.22
C LYS A 126 -11.91 6.97 7.83
N ALA A 127 -12.80 6.06 8.18
CA ALA A 127 -12.69 4.63 7.87
C ALA A 127 -12.78 4.35 6.36
N LYS A 128 -13.73 4.96 5.66
CA LYS A 128 -13.83 4.85 4.18
C LYS A 128 -12.59 5.41 3.48
N ASN A 129 -12.05 6.54 3.96
CA ASN A 129 -10.81 7.10 3.42
C ASN A 129 -9.62 6.18 3.62
N ALA A 130 -9.54 5.43 4.72
CA ALA A 130 -8.48 4.42 4.91
C ALA A 130 -8.53 3.30 3.85
N VAL A 131 -9.71 3.01 3.29
CA VAL A 131 -9.88 2.03 2.19
C VAL A 131 -9.56 2.63 0.83
N PHE A 132 -10.11 3.82 0.51
CA PHE A 132 -10.00 4.42 -0.82
C PHE A 132 -8.70 5.19 -1.03
N LYS A 133 -8.21 5.87 0.01
CA LYS A 133 -7.07 6.78 -0.04
C LYS A 133 -6.04 6.40 1.04
N PRO A 134 -5.49 5.17 1.00
CA PRO A 134 -4.46 4.78 1.94
C PRO A 134 -3.23 5.70 1.80
N ASN A 135 -2.59 5.97 2.93
CA ASN A 135 -1.36 6.74 3.00
C ASN A 135 -0.24 5.81 3.46
N CYS A 136 0.69 5.47 2.56
CA CYS A 136 1.88 4.72 2.92
C CYS A 136 2.93 5.68 3.51
N ARG A 137 3.64 5.23 4.54
CA ARG A 137 4.58 6.08 5.29
C ARG A 137 5.99 5.97 4.72
N LEU A 138 6.14 6.27 3.43
CA LEU A 138 7.42 6.11 2.71
C LEU A 138 8.57 6.84 3.41
N MET A 139 8.39 8.12 3.75
CA MET A 139 9.43 8.91 4.40
C MET A 139 9.80 8.40 5.80
N PHE A 140 8.85 7.82 6.53
CA PHE A 140 9.14 7.18 7.82
C PHE A 140 10.09 5.99 7.62
N GLY A 141 9.82 5.15 6.62
CA GLY A 141 10.69 4.04 6.23
C GLY A 141 12.09 4.49 5.83
N LEU A 142 12.17 5.43 4.89
CA LEU A 142 13.44 5.91 4.34
C LEU A 142 14.34 6.54 5.40
N LYS A 143 13.78 7.40 6.27
CA LYS A 143 14.55 8.11 7.30
C LYS A 143 14.99 7.20 8.45
N ASN A 144 14.23 6.15 8.76
CA ASN A 144 14.46 5.34 9.96
C ASN A 144 15.01 3.93 9.68
N LYS A 145 15.28 3.57 8.42
CA LYS A 145 15.78 2.23 8.04
C LYS A 145 17.03 1.78 8.79
N ASN A 146 17.82 2.71 9.33
CA ASN A 146 19.01 2.41 10.12
C ASN A 146 18.73 2.00 11.56
N TYR A 147 17.57 2.36 12.11
CA TYR A 147 17.14 2.00 13.46
C TYR A 147 16.33 0.72 13.51
N PHE A 148 15.85 0.23 12.36
CA PHE A 148 15.02 -0.97 12.31
C PHE A 148 15.90 -2.23 12.34
N SER A 149 15.69 -3.06 13.35
CA SER A 149 16.24 -4.42 13.37
C SER A 149 15.52 -5.36 12.40
N SER A 150 14.21 -5.12 12.23
CA SER A 150 13.33 -5.85 11.32
C SER A 150 12.11 -4.99 10.99
N SER A 151 11.46 -5.24 9.85
CA SER A 151 10.26 -4.51 9.45
C SER A 151 9.37 -5.27 8.48
N MET A 152 8.08 -4.97 8.51
CA MET A 152 7.06 -5.49 7.60
C MET A 152 5.91 -4.48 7.51
N ASP A 153 5.29 -4.34 6.35
CA ASP A 153 4.01 -3.66 6.22
C ASP A 153 2.89 -4.59 6.76
N SER A 154 1.68 -4.07 6.95
CA SER A 154 0.56 -4.89 7.44
C SER A 154 -0.64 -4.80 6.51
N SER A 155 -0.71 -5.78 5.61
CA SER A 155 -1.83 -6.02 4.69
C SER A 155 -2.90 -6.93 5.31
N ASP A 156 -2.48 -7.97 6.04
CA ASP A 156 -3.34 -9.05 6.53
C ASP A 156 -3.82 -8.85 7.98
N GLY A 157 -3.43 -7.72 8.58
CA GLY A 157 -3.77 -7.36 9.96
C GLY A 157 -2.62 -7.58 10.94
N LEU A 158 -2.70 -6.85 12.06
CA LEU A 158 -1.60 -6.74 13.03
C LEU A 158 -1.19 -8.11 13.60
N SER A 159 -2.16 -8.94 13.98
CA SER A 159 -1.89 -10.25 14.59
C SER A 159 -1.09 -11.14 13.62
N THR A 160 -1.55 -11.28 12.38
CA THR A 160 -0.88 -12.05 11.33
C THR A 160 0.52 -11.53 11.05
N THR A 161 0.68 -10.21 10.90
CA THR A 161 1.99 -9.58 10.66
C THR A 161 2.96 -9.82 11.82
N LEU A 162 2.50 -9.71 13.07
CA LEU A 162 3.34 -9.97 14.25
C LEU A 162 3.73 -11.44 14.35
N ASN A 163 2.82 -12.36 14.09
CA ASN A 163 3.09 -13.79 14.08
C ASN A 163 4.14 -14.16 13.01
N GLU A 164 3.97 -13.64 11.80
CA GLU A 164 4.92 -13.85 10.70
C GLU A 164 6.32 -13.33 11.06
N MET A 165 6.40 -12.10 11.55
CA MET A 165 7.68 -11.49 11.93
C MET A 165 8.33 -12.18 13.15
N SER A 166 7.52 -12.69 14.08
CA SER A 166 7.93 -13.53 15.21
C SER A 166 8.59 -14.83 14.70
N ASN A 167 7.92 -15.54 13.80
CA ASN A 167 8.40 -16.78 13.20
C ASN A 167 9.70 -16.56 12.42
N GLN A 168 9.75 -15.54 11.56
CA GLN A 168 10.95 -15.23 10.77
C GLN A 168 12.14 -14.78 11.63
N SER A 169 11.88 -14.13 12.76
CA SER A 169 12.93 -13.71 13.70
C SER A 169 13.31 -14.80 14.72
N LYS A 170 12.53 -15.88 14.81
CA LYS A 170 12.62 -16.88 15.88
C LYS A 170 12.57 -16.22 17.27
N LYS A 171 11.64 -15.28 17.46
CA LYS A 171 11.42 -14.54 18.72
C LYS A 171 9.94 -14.40 19.00
N LYS A 172 9.54 -14.56 20.26
CA LYS A 172 8.17 -14.32 20.71
C LYS A 172 7.95 -12.84 20.98
N PHE A 173 6.87 -12.28 20.44
CA PHE A 173 6.54 -10.84 20.54
C PHE A 173 5.46 -10.52 21.58
N VAL A 174 4.62 -11.50 21.89
CA VAL A 174 3.58 -11.50 22.93
C VAL A 174 3.42 -12.94 23.41
#